data_AF-A0A1Q9NBZ8-F1
#
_entry.id   AF-A0A1Q9NBZ8-F1
#
_cell.length_a   1.000
_cell.length_b   1.000
_cell.length_c   1.000
_cell.angle_alpha   90.00
_cell.angle_beta   90.00
_cell.angle_gamma   90.00
#
_symmetry.space_group_name_H-M   'P 1'
#
loop_
_entity.id
_entity.type
_entity.pdbx_description
1 polymer ?
#
loop_
_entity_poly.entity_id
_entity_poly.type
_entity_poly.pdbx_seq_one_letter_code
_entity_poly.pdbx_strand_id
1 'polypeptide(L)'
;MPNFQHYWGISRLKQLLRQGWVNNVPISAIESVADHSFAVGYFSYIFSLWENDLRSKKKQDLLKLEASKYCVAGLFHDIAESYYIDFDKNVIDLVPEAKSLKKTAETRGFNKILEFWAKKNRNISKNMEKLFIENLDQESKLFIEVIDKIELHWQTLTYYMNNWISLSNAQPFITSTYEFIKKNQEKFNFIENLLKEKLIFENLQNVIDIKK
;
A
#
# COMPACT_ATOMS: atom_id res chain seq x y z
N MET A 1 32.40 9.96 10.60
CA MET A 1 31.51 8.80 10.34
C MET A 1 30.17 9.33 9.83
N PRO A 2 29.54 8.72 8.81
CA PRO A 2 28.18 9.11 8.41
C PRO A 2 27.21 8.87 9.57
N ASN A 3 26.39 9.86 9.93
CA ASN A 3 25.35 9.70 10.96
C ASN A 3 24.32 8.66 10.49
N PHE A 4 24.38 7.44 11.03
CA PHE A 4 23.48 6.32 10.73
C PHE A 4 22.04 6.51 11.23
N GLN A 5 21.75 7.59 11.93
CA GLN A 5 20.44 7.90 12.52
C GLN A 5 19.28 8.00 11.50
N HIS A 6 19.54 7.98 10.19
CA HIS A 6 18.51 8.10 9.16
C HIS A 6 18.27 6.81 8.36
N TYR A 7 19.24 5.89 8.34
CA TYR A 7 18.93 4.47 8.09
C TYR A 7 17.96 3.93 9.14
N TRP A 8 17.85 4.60 10.29
CA TRP A 8 16.89 4.29 11.34
C TRP A 8 15.44 4.32 10.86
N GLY A 9 15.04 5.21 9.94
CA GLY A 9 13.66 5.26 9.45
C GLY A 9 13.27 3.98 8.70
N ILE A 10 14.06 3.60 7.70
CA ILE A 10 13.86 2.35 6.95
C ILE A 10 14.07 1.11 7.84
N SER A 11 15.09 1.12 8.70
CA SER A 11 15.33 0.01 9.63
C SER A 11 14.21 -0.15 10.63
N ARG A 12 13.55 0.95 11.01
CA ARG A 12 12.38 0.93 11.90
C ARG A 12 11.16 0.38 11.18
N LEU A 13 10.91 0.72 9.92
CA LEU A 13 9.82 0.10 9.15
C LEU A 13 9.94 -1.43 9.08
N LYS A 14 11.17 -1.97 9.03
CA LYS A 14 11.43 -3.42 9.08
C LYS A 14 11.08 -4.09 10.42
N GLN A 15 11.02 -3.30 11.50
CA GLN A 15 10.72 -3.78 12.85
C GLN A 15 9.26 -3.49 13.25
N LEU A 16 8.60 -2.57 12.55
CA LEU A 16 7.21 -2.23 12.77
C LEU A 16 6.33 -3.25 12.07
N LEU A 17 5.63 -4.05 12.87
CA LEU A 17 4.59 -4.96 12.38
C LEU A 17 3.36 -4.16 11.96
N ARG A 18 2.70 -4.59 10.89
CA ARG A 18 1.42 -4.01 10.48
C ARG A 18 0.34 -4.30 11.53
N GLN A 19 -0.23 -3.24 12.09
CA GLN A 19 -1.09 -3.32 13.28
C GLN A 19 -2.39 -4.07 13.03
N GLY A 20 -2.95 -3.98 11.81
CA GLY A 20 -4.16 -4.72 11.45
C GLY A 20 -4.05 -6.24 11.60
N TRP A 21 -2.82 -6.78 11.60
CA TRP A 21 -2.56 -8.21 11.76
C TRP A 21 -2.26 -8.64 13.19
N VAL A 22 -1.87 -7.73 14.09
CA VAL A 22 -1.36 -8.04 15.44
C VAL A 22 -2.35 -8.86 16.26
N ASN A 23 -3.65 -8.63 16.09
CA ASN A 23 -4.69 -9.36 16.82
C ASN A 23 -5.23 -10.60 16.07
N ASN A 24 -4.79 -10.82 14.83
CA ASN A 24 -5.40 -11.79 13.91
C ASN A 24 -4.43 -12.89 13.43
N VAL A 25 -3.13 -12.66 13.53
CA VAL A 25 -2.06 -13.48 12.93
C VAL A 25 -0.96 -13.74 13.98
N PRO A 26 -0.33 -14.94 14.01
CA PRO A 26 0.83 -15.20 14.87
C PRO A 26 1.93 -14.16 14.67
N ILE A 27 2.46 -13.61 15.75
CA ILE A 27 3.44 -12.51 15.71
C ILE A 27 4.68 -12.81 14.85
N SER A 28 5.11 -14.07 14.79
CA SER A 28 6.26 -14.51 13.99
C SER A 28 6.00 -14.52 12.48
N ALA A 29 4.75 -14.40 12.06
CA ALA A 29 4.33 -14.43 10.66
C ALA A 29 3.84 -13.07 10.15
N ILE A 30 3.68 -12.07 11.03
CA ILE A 30 3.22 -10.74 10.64
C ILE A 30 4.31 -10.04 9.83
N GLU A 31 3.93 -9.58 8.64
CA GLU A 31 4.75 -8.72 7.81
C GLU A 31 5.10 -7.40 8.51
N SER A 32 6.27 -6.86 8.18
CA SER A 32 6.64 -5.51 8.57
C SER A 32 6.03 -4.48 7.61
N VAL A 33 5.94 -3.22 8.04
CA VAL A 33 5.56 -2.09 7.16
C VAL A 33 6.51 -1.98 5.96
N ALA A 34 7.79 -2.36 6.13
CA ALA A 34 8.74 -2.40 5.03
C ALA A 34 8.42 -3.49 3.99
N ASP A 35 7.94 -4.66 4.41
CA ASP A 35 7.54 -5.74 3.50
C ASP A 35 6.33 -5.30 2.67
N HIS A 36 5.32 -4.73 3.33
CA HIS A 36 4.15 -4.14 2.69
C HIS A 36 4.54 -3.03 1.69
N SER A 37 5.36 -2.06 2.12
CA SER A 37 5.80 -0.96 1.25
C SER A 37 6.58 -1.46 0.03
N PHE A 38 7.39 -2.52 0.19
CA PHE A 38 8.07 -3.17 -0.92
C PHE A 38 7.08 -3.80 -1.90
N ALA A 39 6.10 -4.56 -1.40
CA ALA A 39 5.06 -5.20 -2.22
C ALA A 39 4.23 -4.16 -2.98
N VAL A 40 3.79 -3.08 -2.32
CA VAL A 40 3.06 -1.97 -2.96
C VAL A 40 3.90 -1.30 -4.03
N GLY A 41 5.20 -1.06 -3.79
CA GLY A 41 6.12 -0.51 -4.80
C GLY A 41 6.28 -1.44 -6.01
N TYR A 42 6.52 -2.73 -5.77
CA TYR A 42 6.65 -3.75 -6.80
C TYR A 42 5.37 -3.88 -7.64
N PHE A 43 4.21 -4.03 -7.01
CA PHE A 43 2.93 -4.07 -7.70
C PHE A 43 2.66 -2.78 -8.46
N SER A 44 2.95 -1.62 -7.87
CA SER A 44 2.78 -0.34 -8.57
C SER A 44 3.58 -0.27 -9.88
N TYR A 45 4.80 -0.82 -9.89
CA TYR A 45 5.58 -0.96 -11.11
C TYR A 45 4.89 -1.88 -12.13
N ILE A 46 4.57 -3.11 -11.74
CA ILE A 46 3.97 -4.12 -12.64
C ILE A 46 2.61 -3.67 -13.19
N PHE A 47 1.72 -3.20 -12.33
CA PHE A 47 0.38 -2.77 -12.72
C PHE A 47 0.40 -1.52 -13.58
N SER A 48 1.37 -0.61 -13.41
CA SER A 48 1.50 0.54 -14.31
C SER A 48 1.91 0.11 -15.72
N LEU A 49 2.77 -0.91 -15.85
CA LEU A 49 3.12 -1.49 -17.15
C LEU A 49 1.92 -2.18 -17.79
N TRP A 50 1.17 -2.95 -17.01
CA TRP A 50 -0.04 -3.63 -17.50
C TRP A 50 -1.12 -2.63 -17.92
N GLU A 51 -1.38 -1.60 -17.12
CA GLU A 51 -2.34 -0.55 -17.45
C GLU A 51 -1.96 0.17 -18.74
N ASN A 52 -0.68 0.48 -18.95
CA ASN A 52 -0.21 1.10 -20.19
C ASN A 52 -0.42 0.20 -21.42
N ASP A 53 -0.16 -1.10 -21.30
CA ASP A 53 -0.43 -2.07 -22.37
C ASP A 53 -1.93 -2.12 -22.70
N LEU A 54 -2.80 -2.12 -21.68
CA LEU A 54 -4.26 -2.11 -21.88
C LEU A 54 -4.77 -0.81 -22.50
N ARG A 55 -4.27 0.35 -22.04
CA ARG A 55 -4.59 1.67 -22.63
C ARG A 55 -4.20 1.72 -24.11
N SER A 56 -3.02 1.20 -24.44
CA SER A 56 -2.53 1.10 -25.82
C SER A 56 -3.43 0.22 -26.69
N LYS A 57 -3.80 -0.97 -26.21
CA LYS A 57 -4.71 -1.89 -26.92
C LYS A 57 -6.11 -1.31 -27.12
N LYS A 58 -6.64 -0.58 -26.14
CA LYS A 58 -7.94 0.10 -26.22
C LYS A 58 -7.90 1.42 -27.02
N LYS A 59 -6.72 1.84 -27.52
CA LYS A 59 -6.50 3.14 -28.20
C LYS A 59 -7.01 4.33 -27.38
N GLN A 60 -6.89 4.25 -26.05
CA GLN A 60 -7.26 5.35 -25.17
C GLN A 60 -6.17 6.43 -25.25
N ASP A 61 -6.58 7.68 -25.53
CA ASP A 61 -5.68 8.83 -25.55
C ASP A 61 -5.43 9.33 -24.11
N LEU A 62 -4.88 8.44 -23.29
CA LEU A 62 -4.50 8.71 -21.90
C LEU A 62 -2.98 8.77 -21.79
N LEU A 63 -2.50 9.65 -20.93
CA LEU A 63 -1.07 9.73 -20.62
C LEU A 63 -0.57 8.39 -20.10
N LYS A 64 0.62 8.01 -20.57
CA LYS A 64 1.31 6.81 -20.12
C LYS A 64 1.72 6.99 -18.66
N LEU A 65 1.44 5.97 -17.84
CA LEU A 65 1.89 5.92 -16.46
C LEU A 65 3.40 5.70 -16.40
N GLU A 66 4.13 6.59 -15.73
CA GLU A 66 5.58 6.45 -15.53
C GLU A 66 5.88 5.42 -14.41
N ALA A 67 6.15 4.16 -14.78
CA ALA A 67 6.26 3.06 -13.83
C ALA A 67 7.23 3.29 -12.66
N SER A 68 8.36 3.96 -12.91
CA SER A 68 9.32 4.33 -11.86
C SER A 68 8.74 5.30 -10.84
N LYS A 69 7.94 6.29 -11.28
CA LYS A 69 7.24 7.24 -10.41
C LYS A 69 6.27 6.50 -9.48
N TYR A 70 5.48 5.58 -10.01
CA TYR A 70 4.51 4.79 -9.23
C TYR A 70 5.19 3.81 -8.27
N CYS A 71 6.29 3.18 -8.69
CA CYS A 71 7.10 2.32 -7.82
C CYS A 71 7.65 3.11 -6.62
N VAL A 72 8.24 4.28 -6.87
CA VAL A 72 8.76 5.15 -5.80
C VAL A 72 7.64 5.67 -4.90
N ALA A 73 6.48 6.01 -5.47
CA ALA A 73 5.32 6.40 -4.67
C ALA A 73 4.88 5.27 -3.72
N GLY A 74 4.78 4.03 -4.21
CA GLY A 74 4.44 2.86 -3.40
C GLY A 74 5.48 2.55 -2.31
N LEU A 75 6.78 2.62 -2.62
CA LEU A 75 7.86 2.35 -1.65
C LEU A 75 7.88 3.30 -0.45
N PHE A 76 7.29 4.48 -0.58
CA PHE A 76 7.39 5.55 0.41
C PHE A 76 6.03 5.97 0.97
N HIS A 77 4.91 5.37 0.52
CA HIS A 77 3.58 5.83 0.92
C HIS A 77 3.38 5.80 2.45
N ASP A 78 3.92 4.78 3.12
CA ASP A 78 3.89 4.63 4.59
C ASP A 78 5.21 5.05 5.29
N ILE A 79 6.11 5.78 4.61
CA ILE A 79 7.42 6.11 5.20
C ILE A 79 7.30 6.94 6.49
N ALA A 80 6.21 7.71 6.63
CA ALA A 80 5.95 8.51 7.82
C ALA A 80 5.68 7.66 9.08
N GLU A 81 5.26 6.40 8.93
CA GLU A 81 5.02 5.46 10.04
C GLU A 81 6.31 5.12 10.80
N SER A 82 7.47 5.29 10.15
CA SER A 82 8.77 5.19 10.81
C SER A 82 8.93 6.17 11.98
N TYR A 83 8.14 7.25 12.03
CA TYR A 83 8.16 8.21 13.13
C TYR A 83 6.99 8.05 14.11
N TYR A 84 5.82 7.62 13.64
CA TYR A 84 4.57 7.71 14.41
C TYR A 84 3.80 6.39 14.56
N ILE A 85 4.41 5.26 14.19
CA ILE A 85 3.82 3.89 14.14
C ILE A 85 2.67 3.74 13.14
N ASP A 86 2.39 2.50 12.73
CA ASP A 86 1.22 2.16 11.91
C ASP A 86 -0.06 2.31 12.76
N PHE A 87 -1.06 3.03 12.23
CA PHE A 87 -2.32 3.27 12.92
C PHE A 87 -3.37 2.26 12.46
N ASP A 88 -3.85 1.42 13.40
CA ASP A 88 -4.94 0.48 13.12
C ASP A 88 -6.21 1.20 12.66
N LYS A 89 -6.79 0.73 11.55
CA LYS A 89 -7.99 1.31 10.94
C LYS A 89 -9.21 1.29 11.85
N ASN A 90 -9.39 0.25 12.67
CA ASN A 90 -10.49 0.16 13.61
C ASN A 90 -10.39 1.26 14.68
N VAL A 91 -9.17 1.60 15.12
CA VAL A 91 -8.96 2.73 16.05
C VAL A 91 -9.29 4.05 15.36
N ILE A 92 -8.89 4.21 14.10
CA ILE A 92 -9.17 5.43 13.32
C ILE A 92 -10.67 5.64 13.09
N ASP A 93 -11.42 4.58 12.78
CA ASP A 93 -12.85 4.68 12.49
C ASP A 93 -13.71 4.85 13.75
N LEU A 94 -13.21 4.44 14.92
CA LEU A 94 -13.89 4.63 16.21
C LEU A 94 -13.67 6.02 16.84
N VAL A 95 -12.62 6.73 16.46
CA VAL A 95 -12.25 8.03 17.04
C VAL A 95 -12.23 9.10 15.93
N PRO A 96 -13.24 9.98 15.84
CA PRO A 96 -13.33 11.01 14.78
C PRO A 96 -12.07 11.88 14.66
N GLU A 97 -11.43 12.20 15.78
CA GLU A 97 -10.19 12.98 15.86
C GLU A 97 -8.95 12.19 15.37
N ALA A 98 -8.99 10.85 15.36
CA ALA A 98 -7.86 10.03 14.95
C ALA A 98 -7.53 10.20 13.45
N LYS A 99 -8.52 10.50 12.60
CA LYS A 99 -8.28 10.79 11.17
C LYS A 99 -7.45 12.05 10.98
N SER A 100 -7.75 13.13 11.71
CA SER A 100 -6.99 14.37 11.62
C SER A 100 -5.61 14.23 12.28
N LEU A 101 -5.51 13.46 13.37
CA LEU A 101 -4.24 13.11 13.98
C LEU A 101 -3.34 12.31 13.02
N LYS A 102 -3.87 11.27 12.36
CA LYS A 102 -3.12 10.45 11.39
C LYS A 102 -2.54 11.33 10.28
N LYS A 103 -3.39 12.13 9.63
CA LYS A 103 -2.95 13.04 8.56
C LYS A 103 -1.86 14.01 9.03
N THR A 104 -1.99 14.52 10.26
CA THR A 104 -1.00 15.41 10.87
C THR A 104 0.32 14.68 11.15
N ALA A 105 0.24 13.45 11.66
CA ALA A 105 1.39 12.59 11.93
C ALA A 105 2.13 12.22 10.63
N GLU A 106 1.40 11.81 9.59
CA GLU A 106 1.92 11.52 8.26
C GLU A 106 2.66 12.73 7.69
N THR A 107 2.01 13.90 7.68
CA THR A 107 2.60 15.16 7.18
C THR A 107 3.86 15.53 7.96
N ARG A 108 3.84 15.44 9.29
CA ARG A 108 5.01 15.73 10.13
C ARG A 108 6.13 14.73 9.93
N GLY A 109 5.82 13.45 9.75
CA GLY A 109 6.81 12.38 9.53
C GLY A 109 7.52 12.61 8.21
N PHE A 110 6.74 12.92 7.18
CA PHE A 110 7.26 13.26 5.87
C PHE A 110 8.12 14.53 5.88
N ASN A 111 7.68 15.60 6.53
CA ASN A 111 8.47 16.84 6.64
C ASN A 111 9.81 16.62 7.36
N LYS A 112 9.85 15.76 8.40
CA LYS A 112 11.11 15.39 9.06
C LYS A 112 12.09 14.70 8.11
N ILE A 113 11.58 13.87 7.19
CA ILE A 113 12.41 13.21 6.15
C ILE A 113 12.94 14.23 5.16
N LEU A 114 12.10 15.17 4.71
CA LEU A 114 12.52 16.25 3.82
C LEU A 114 13.57 17.15 4.49
N GLU A 115 13.33 17.62 5.71
CA GLU A 115 14.28 18.46 6.46
C GLU A 115 15.65 17.79 6.61
N PHE A 116 15.65 16.48 6.86
CA PHE A 116 16.89 15.72 6.92
C PHE A 116 17.64 15.78 5.58
N TRP A 117 16.98 15.42 4.48
CA TRP A 117 17.60 15.48 3.17
C TRP A 117 17.98 16.90 2.78
N ALA A 118 17.22 17.93 3.17
CA ALA A 118 17.54 19.32 2.89
C ALA A 118 18.86 19.75 3.55
N LYS A 119 19.14 19.24 4.75
CA LYS A 119 20.42 19.45 5.46
C LYS A 119 21.59 18.70 4.82
N LYS A 120 21.34 17.56 4.17
CA LYS A 120 22.40 16.76 3.53
C LYS A 120 22.63 17.11 2.06
N ASN A 121 21.57 17.24 1.30
CA ASN A 121 21.53 17.58 -0.10
C ASN A 121 20.15 18.17 -0.46
N ARG A 122 20.10 19.50 -0.61
CA ARG A 122 18.87 20.23 -0.96
C ARG A 122 18.20 19.72 -2.24
N ASN A 123 18.96 19.24 -3.23
CA ASN A 123 18.40 18.73 -4.47
C ASN A 123 17.67 17.40 -4.25
N ILE A 124 18.20 16.51 -3.39
CA ILE A 124 17.51 15.28 -3.02
C ILE A 124 16.19 15.60 -2.31
N SER A 125 16.22 16.53 -1.35
CA SER A 125 14.99 16.98 -0.66
C SER A 125 13.95 17.52 -1.62
N LYS A 126 14.34 18.43 -2.53
CA LYS A 126 13.43 19.00 -3.52
C LYS A 126 12.85 17.93 -4.45
N ASN A 127 13.67 16.96 -4.87
CA ASN A 127 13.19 15.86 -5.71
C ASN A 127 12.20 14.97 -4.97
N MET A 128 12.45 14.66 -3.69
CA MET A 128 11.51 13.92 -2.85
C MET A 128 10.21 14.71 -2.64
N GLU A 129 10.30 15.98 -2.26
CA GLU A 129 9.13 16.86 -2.12
C GLU A 129 8.29 16.89 -3.40
N LYS A 130 8.95 17.03 -4.56
CA LYS A 130 8.28 16.95 -5.85
C LYS A 130 7.55 15.61 -6.03
N LEU A 131 8.22 14.49 -5.74
CA LEU A 131 7.66 13.14 -5.89
C LEU A 131 6.47 12.87 -4.96
N PHE A 132 6.45 13.44 -3.75
CA PHE A 132 5.50 13.06 -2.69
C PHE A 132 4.43 14.11 -2.38
N ILE A 133 4.76 15.40 -2.43
CA ILE A 133 3.85 16.51 -2.09
C ILE A 133 3.23 17.11 -3.35
N GLU A 134 4.01 17.30 -4.40
CA GLU A 134 3.60 18.12 -5.54
C GLU A 134 3.12 17.32 -6.78
N ASN A 135 3.52 16.05 -6.97
CA ASN A 135 3.31 15.33 -8.24
C ASN A 135 2.32 14.14 -8.23
N LEU A 136 1.70 13.78 -7.11
CA LEU A 136 0.62 12.79 -7.15
C LEU A 136 -0.70 13.54 -7.31
N ASP A 137 -1.11 13.72 -8.57
CA ASP A 137 -2.48 14.06 -8.90
C ASP A 137 -3.46 13.04 -8.28
N GLN A 138 -4.75 13.38 -8.31
CA GLN A 138 -5.77 12.56 -7.67
C GLN A 138 -5.85 11.15 -8.28
N GLU A 139 -5.59 10.99 -9.58
CA GLU A 139 -5.53 9.67 -10.23
C GLU A 139 -4.36 8.85 -9.68
N SER A 140 -3.19 9.45 -9.53
CA SER A 140 -1.99 8.78 -9.05
C SER A 140 -2.11 8.35 -7.59
N LYS A 141 -2.73 9.20 -6.75
CA LYS A 141 -3.07 8.83 -5.36
C LYS A 141 -4.02 7.64 -5.34
N LEU A 142 -5.09 7.71 -6.13
CA LEU A 142 -6.05 6.63 -6.23
C LEU A 142 -5.41 5.33 -6.75
N PHE A 143 -4.48 5.41 -7.70
CA PHE A 143 -3.75 4.25 -8.18
C PHE A 143 -2.98 3.57 -7.04
N ILE A 144 -2.23 4.32 -6.24
CA ILE A 144 -1.49 3.76 -5.09
C ILE A 144 -2.45 3.18 -4.04
N GLU A 145 -3.57 3.85 -3.73
CA GLU A 145 -4.59 3.33 -2.82
C GLU A 145 -5.21 2.02 -3.31
N VAL A 146 -5.45 1.88 -4.62
CA VAL A 146 -5.92 0.63 -5.22
C VAL A 146 -4.86 -0.47 -5.07
N ILE A 147 -3.60 -0.17 -5.35
CA ILE A 147 -2.51 -1.16 -5.24
C ILE A 147 -2.31 -1.60 -3.79
N ASP A 148 -2.34 -0.68 -2.82
CA ASP A 148 -2.34 -0.99 -1.38
C ASP A 148 -3.48 -1.97 -1.02
N LYS A 149 -4.69 -1.75 -1.54
CA LYS A 149 -5.83 -2.64 -1.26
C LYS A 149 -5.72 -4.00 -1.95
N ILE A 150 -5.13 -4.06 -3.15
CA ILE A 150 -4.83 -5.32 -3.84
C ILE A 150 -3.78 -6.12 -3.05
N GLU A 151 -2.74 -5.45 -2.59
CA GLU A 151 -1.69 -6.06 -1.78
C GLU A 151 -2.27 -6.62 -0.48
N LEU A 152 -3.06 -5.81 0.24
CA LEU A 152 -3.71 -6.23 1.49
C LEU A 152 -4.61 -7.45 1.28
N HIS A 153 -5.32 -7.50 0.16
CA HIS A 153 -6.15 -8.65 -0.20
C HIS A 153 -5.30 -9.92 -0.39
N TRP A 154 -4.24 -9.84 -1.20
CA TRP A 154 -3.33 -10.97 -1.42
C TRP A 154 -2.63 -11.43 -0.15
N GLN A 155 -2.23 -10.49 0.71
CA GLN A 155 -1.62 -10.83 1.98
C GLN A 155 -2.61 -11.56 2.90
N THR A 156 -3.88 -11.12 2.93
CA THR A 156 -4.95 -11.82 3.66
C THR A 156 -5.11 -13.26 3.18
N LEU A 157 -5.18 -13.47 1.86
CA LEU A 157 -5.29 -14.80 1.27
C LEU A 157 -4.07 -15.66 1.58
N THR A 158 -2.87 -15.08 1.53
CA THR A 158 -1.62 -15.76 1.87
C THR A 158 -1.64 -16.25 3.32
N TYR A 159 -2.00 -15.39 4.26
CA TYR A 159 -2.15 -15.79 5.66
C TYR A 159 -3.21 -16.87 5.84
N TYR A 160 -4.34 -16.79 5.13
CA TYR A 160 -5.40 -17.78 5.22
C TYR A 160 -4.96 -19.15 4.68
N MET A 161 -4.30 -19.18 3.52
CA MET A 161 -3.77 -20.41 2.92
C MET A 161 -2.74 -21.10 3.82
N ASN A 162 -1.93 -20.32 4.54
CA ASN A 162 -0.96 -20.81 5.53
C ASN A 162 -1.57 -21.16 6.90
N ASN A 163 -2.88 -21.04 7.07
CA ASN A 163 -3.60 -21.24 8.34
C ASN A 163 -3.13 -20.31 9.47
N TRP A 164 -2.62 -19.12 9.14
CA TRP A 164 -2.18 -18.11 10.11
C TRP A 164 -3.28 -17.14 10.51
N ILE A 165 -4.40 -17.11 9.78
CA ILE A 165 -5.60 -16.35 10.13
C ILE A 165 -6.82 -17.25 9.93
N SER A 166 -7.82 -17.14 10.80
CA SER A 166 -9.08 -17.85 10.64
C SER A 166 -9.93 -17.22 9.52
N LEU A 167 -10.88 -17.98 8.98
CA LEU A 167 -11.83 -17.46 8.00
C LEU A 167 -12.60 -16.25 8.54
N SER A 168 -13.07 -16.32 9.79
CA SER A 168 -13.84 -15.25 10.44
C SER A 168 -13.04 -13.95 10.54
N ASN A 169 -11.72 -14.05 10.76
CA ASN A 169 -10.85 -12.89 10.91
C ASN A 169 -10.35 -12.37 9.57
N ALA A 170 -10.22 -13.24 8.55
CA ALA A 170 -9.85 -12.85 7.19
C ALA A 170 -10.98 -12.16 6.42
N GLN A 171 -12.22 -12.59 6.64
CA GLN A 171 -13.39 -12.14 5.88
C GLN A 171 -13.58 -10.61 5.83
N PRO A 172 -13.42 -9.85 6.93
CA PRO A 172 -13.58 -8.38 6.88
C PRO A 172 -12.55 -7.68 5.99
N PHE A 173 -11.30 -8.15 5.97
CA PHE A 173 -10.25 -7.61 5.11
C PHE A 173 -10.56 -7.91 3.64
N ILE A 174 -10.95 -9.15 3.33
CA ILE A 174 -11.31 -9.58 1.98
C ILE A 174 -12.51 -8.80 1.45
N THR A 175 -13.58 -8.69 2.24
CA THR A 175 -14.78 -7.95 1.84
C THR A 175 -14.47 -6.47 1.61
N SER A 176 -13.79 -5.81 2.56
CA SER A 176 -13.53 -4.37 2.45
C SER A 176 -12.58 -4.01 1.31
N THR A 177 -11.55 -4.81 1.05
CA THR A 177 -10.64 -4.62 -0.10
C THR A 177 -11.36 -4.88 -1.42
N TYR A 178 -12.18 -5.94 -1.51
CA TYR A 178 -12.97 -6.23 -2.71
C TYR A 178 -13.94 -5.10 -3.04
N GLU A 179 -14.72 -4.63 -2.06
CA GLU A 179 -15.67 -3.53 -2.27
C GLU A 179 -14.96 -2.27 -2.76
N PHE A 180 -13.78 -1.96 -2.20
CA PHE A 180 -12.97 -0.83 -2.65
C PHE A 180 -12.47 -1.00 -4.09
N ILE A 181 -11.90 -2.16 -4.43
CA ILE A 181 -11.39 -2.45 -5.77
C ILE A 181 -12.53 -2.39 -6.79
N LYS A 182 -13.66 -3.05 -6.50
CA LYS A 182 -14.85 -3.07 -7.35
C LYS A 182 -15.43 -1.67 -7.58
N LYS A 183 -15.50 -0.84 -6.54
CA LYS A 183 -15.95 0.56 -6.67
C LYS A 183 -15.09 1.36 -7.65
N ASN A 184 -13.82 1.00 -7.79
CA ASN A 184 -12.87 1.68 -8.67
C ASN A 184 -12.62 0.93 -10.00
N GLN A 185 -13.41 -0.09 -10.33
CA GLN A 185 -13.17 -0.96 -11.51
C GLN A 185 -13.10 -0.21 -12.85
N GLU A 186 -13.80 0.91 -12.98
CA GLU A 186 -13.84 1.71 -14.21
C GLU A 186 -12.70 2.73 -14.29
N LYS A 187 -11.93 2.90 -13.22
CA LYS A 187 -10.84 3.89 -13.15
C LYS A 187 -9.56 3.39 -13.80
N PHE A 188 -9.33 2.08 -13.76
CA PHE A 188 -8.14 1.46 -14.34
C PHE A 188 -8.52 0.15 -15.03
N ASN A 189 -8.06 -0.02 -16.27
CA ASN A 189 -8.40 -1.18 -17.09
C ASN A 189 -7.89 -2.49 -16.49
N PHE A 190 -6.76 -2.47 -15.78
CA PHE A 190 -6.24 -3.67 -15.13
C PHE A 190 -7.18 -4.21 -14.04
N ILE A 191 -7.95 -3.35 -13.35
CA ILE A 191 -8.92 -3.79 -12.32
C ILE A 191 -10.05 -4.58 -12.95
N GLU A 192 -10.57 -4.10 -14.08
CA GLU A 192 -11.60 -4.80 -14.86
C GLU A 192 -11.13 -6.23 -15.21
N ASN A 193 -9.89 -6.38 -15.66
CA ASN A 193 -9.32 -7.68 -15.98
C ASN A 193 -9.10 -8.55 -14.74
N LEU A 194 -8.54 -8.01 -13.66
CA LEU A 194 -8.37 -8.73 -12.38
C LEU A 194 -9.70 -9.31 -11.86
N LEU A 195 -10.79 -8.53 -11.95
CA LEU A 195 -12.12 -8.95 -11.54
C LEU A 195 -12.69 -10.03 -12.46
N LYS A 196 -12.48 -9.92 -13.78
CA LYS A 196 -12.96 -10.91 -14.77
C LYS A 196 -12.25 -12.24 -14.67
N GLU A 197 -10.93 -12.21 -14.54
CA GLU A 197 -10.10 -13.42 -14.47
C GLU A 197 -10.19 -14.10 -13.10
N LYS A 198 -10.91 -13.51 -12.14
CA LYS A 198 -11.00 -13.96 -10.74
C LYS A 198 -9.62 -14.17 -10.09
N LEU A 199 -8.57 -13.53 -10.62
CA LEU A 199 -7.18 -13.69 -10.16
C LEU A 199 -6.98 -13.32 -8.69
N ILE A 200 -7.79 -12.38 -8.20
CA ILE A 200 -7.81 -11.98 -6.78
C ILE A 200 -8.96 -12.70 -6.04
N PHE A 201 -9.94 -13.24 -6.76
CA PHE A 201 -11.29 -13.54 -6.24
C PHE A 201 -11.74 -14.98 -6.46
N GLU A 202 -10.82 -15.94 -6.57
CA GLU A 202 -11.22 -17.33 -6.32
C GLU A 202 -11.70 -17.41 -4.88
N ASN A 203 -13.03 -17.37 -4.77
CA ASN A 203 -13.81 -17.26 -3.56
C ASN A 203 -13.21 -18.12 -2.46
N LEU A 204 -13.18 -17.58 -1.25
CA LEU A 204 -13.05 -18.37 -0.03
C LEU A 204 -13.94 -19.63 -0.08
N GLN A 205 -15.11 -19.58 -0.73
CA GLN A 205 -15.96 -20.75 -0.99
C GLN A 205 -15.25 -21.90 -1.72
N ASN A 206 -14.49 -21.62 -2.79
CA ASN A 206 -13.72 -22.64 -3.51
C ASN A 206 -12.50 -23.10 -2.70
N VAL A 207 -11.88 -22.22 -1.90
CA VAL A 207 -10.76 -22.59 -1.00
C VAL A 207 -11.25 -23.43 0.19
N ILE A 208 -12.49 -23.21 0.65
CA ILE A 208 -13.19 -23.98 1.69
C ILE A 208 -13.54 -25.38 1.16
N ASP A 209 -13.98 -25.49 -0.09
CA ASP A 209 -14.37 -26.78 -0.69
C ASP A 209 -13.15 -27.66 -1.08
N ILE A 210 -11.95 -27.11 -1.22
CA ILE A 210 -10.70 -27.88 -1.43
C ILE A 210 -10.18 -28.52 -0.13
N LYS A 211 -10.66 -28.08 1.04
CA LYS A 211 -10.25 -28.61 2.37
C LYS A 211 -11.31 -29.49 3.05
N LYS A 212 -12.34 -29.94 2.34
CA LYS A 212 -13.29 -30.99 2.78
C LYS A 212 -13.06 -32.29 2.02
#